data_AF-A0A1Y1VZU3-F1
#
_entry.id   AF-A0A1Y1VZU3-F1
#
_cell.length_a   1.000
_cell.length_b   1.000
_cell.length_c   1.000
_cell.angle_alpha   90.00
_cell.angle_beta   90.00
_cell.angle_gamma   90.00
#
_symmetry.space_group_name_H-M   'P 1'
#
loop_
_entity.id
_entity.type
_entity.pdbx_description
1 polymer ?
#
loop_
_entity_poly.entity_id
_entity_poly.type
_entity_poly.pdbx_seq_one_letter_code
_entity_poly.pdbx_strand_id
1 'polypeptide(L)'
;MGEDLSDLQYIDARIVSRIKAFVLVGQQFSDTPVFIQRGAITRFYKALCRVQELCLLSNPYPLTDVDQLICLKNLQIDLSVDEFPYLHGAIQQLPRLGVLDIVFKKHWSARKYPYTLLPGENTPAIENAVPSTYRHGTNIIDASDLPPISTSLYYVSIAHSGPEMFHRACILIRSLPNLTKVAVHESNALDILEFNRIRGRGVKTEVYG
;
A
#
# COMPACT_ATOMS: atom_id res chain seq x y z
N MET A 1 11.81 18.41 -1.06
CA MET A 1 11.07 18.75 -2.30
C MET A 1 11.31 17.63 -3.32
N GLY A 2 10.45 17.48 -4.34
CA GLY A 2 10.68 16.47 -5.39
C GLY A 2 12.02 16.67 -6.12
N GLU A 3 12.47 17.92 -6.22
CA GLU A 3 13.76 18.31 -6.78
C GLU A 3 14.93 17.78 -5.93
N ASP A 4 14.88 17.95 -4.60
CA ASP A 4 15.88 17.38 -3.68
C ASP A 4 16.00 15.84 -3.79
N LEU A 5 14.90 15.16 -4.16
CA LEU A 5 14.93 13.71 -4.41
C LEU A 5 15.67 13.38 -5.71
N SER A 6 15.48 14.16 -6.78
CA SER A 6 16.22 14.00 -8.04
C SER A 6 17.72 14.22 -7.86
N ASP A 7 18.10 15.15 -7.00
CA ASP A 7 19.51 15.46 -6.70
C ASP A 7 20.15 14.50 -5.69
N LEU A 8 19.39 13.53 -5.15
CA LEU A 8 19.86 12.61 -4.14
C LEU A 8 20.87 11.58 -4.71
N GLN A 9 22.15 11.90 -4.57
CA GLN A 9 23.23 11.04 -5.04
C GLN A 9 23.58 9.90 -4.08
N TYR A 10 23.35 10.06 -2.78
CA TYR A 10 23.76 9.10 -1.76
C TYR A 10 22.89 9.17 -0.51
N ILE A 11 22.70 8.01 0.14
CA ILE A 11 22.07 7.88 1.46
C ILE A 11 23.11 7.27 2.40
N ASP A 12 23.41 7.94 3.52
CA ASP A 12 24.31 7.40 4.53
C ASP A 12 23.66 6.22 5.27
N ALA A 13 24.01 5.02 4.84
CA ALA A 13 23.50 3.78 5.42
C ALA A 13 23.82 3.64 6.92
N ARG A 14 24.83 4.33 7.45
CA ARG A 14 25.15 4.31 8.90
C ARG A 14 24.08 5.03 9.71
N ILE A 15 23.48 6.08 9.13
CA ILE A 15 22.36 6.80 9.74
C ILE A 15 21.10 5.95 9.62
N VAL A 16 20.78 5.47 8.41
CA VAL A 16 19.53 4.77 8.14
C VAL A 16 19.45 3.39 8.80
N SER A 17 20.57 2.67 8.94
CA SER A 17 20.62 1.35 9.59
C SER A 17 20.22 1.34 11.08
N ARG A 18 20.16 2.52 11.72
CA ARG A 18 19.73 2.69 13.12
C ARG A 18 18.26 3.08 13.25
N ILE A 19 17.61 3.41 12.14
CA ILE A 19 16.24 3.89 12.11
C ILE A 19 15.28 2.69 12.20
N LYS A 20 14.35 2.77 13.15
CA LYS A 20 13.27 1.78 13.32
C LYS A 20 11.97 2.21 12.64
N ALA A 21 11.72 3.51 12.57
CA ALA A 21 10.53 4.10 11.97
C ALA A 21 10.95 5.18 10.98
N PHE A 22 10.42 5.12 9.76
CA PHE A 22 10.71 6.07 8.69
C PHE A 22 9.42 6.61 8.09
N VAL A 23 9.41 7.91 7.84
CA VAL A 23 8.25 8.62 7.27
C VAL A 23 8.74 9.40 6.06
N LEU A 24 8.11 9.15 4.91
CA LEU A 24 8.33 9.89 3.67
C LEU A 24 7.01 10.48 3.20
N VAL A 25 6.92 11.81 3.23
CA VAL A 25 5.73 12.56 2.80
C VAL A 25 6.08 13.40 1.60
N GLY A 26 5.41 13.15 0.47
CA GLY A 26 5.45 14.02 -0.69
C GLY A 26 4.64 15.29 -0.43
N GLN A 27 5.24 16.45 -0.68
CA GLN A 27 4.55 17.74 -0.60
C GLN A 27 4.75 18.51 -1.89
N GLN A 28 3.66 19.07 -2.40
CA GLN A 28 3.66 19.89 -3.60
C GLN A 28 3.91 21.34 -3.21
N PHE A 29 4.99 21.93 -3.73
CA PHE A 29 5.31 23.35 -3.53
C PHE A 29 5.07 24.20 -4.80
N SER A 30 4.89 23.56 -5.96
CA SER A 30 4.66 24.20 -7.26
C SER A 30 3.53 23.51 -8.02
N ASP A 31 2.82 24.25 -8.87
CA ASP A 31 1.74 23.74 -9.72
C ASP A 31 2.20 22.76 -10.81
N THR A 32 3.50 22.73 -11.11
CA THR A 32 4.12 21.80 -12.06
C THR A 32 4.56 20.51 -11.37
N PRO A 33 4.19 19.32 -11.88
CA PRO A 33 4.68 18.07 -11.33
C PRO A 33 6.20 17.96 -11.54
N VAL A 34 6.93 17.60 -10.49
CA VAL A 34 8.35 17.26 -10.63
C VAL A 34 8.47 15.83 -11.12
N PHE A 35 9.29 15.60 -12.14
CA PHE A 35 9.61 14.26 -12.60
C PHE A 35 10.87 13.77 -11.90
N ILE A 36 10.79 12.58 -11.33
CA ILE A 36 11.92 11.97 -10.63
C ILE A 36 12.29 10.63 -11.26
N GLN A 37 13.58 10.30 -11.21
CA GLN A 37 14.06 8.99 -11.63
C GLN A 37 13.64 7.92 -10.61
N ARG A 38 13.19 6.77 -11.08
CA ARG A 38 12.87 5.58 -10.28
C ARG A 38 14.05 5.23 -9.37
N GLY A 39 15.26 5.28 -9.91
CA GLY A 39 16.50 5.02 -9.17
C GLY A 39 16.71 5.91 -7.95
N ALA A 40 16.17 7.14 -7.94
CA ALA A 40 16.26 8.04 -6.78
C ALA A 40 15.42 7.52 -5.60
N ILE A 41 14.19 7.09 -5.85
CA ILE A 41 13.33 6.46 -4.83
C ILE A 41 13.89 5.11 -4.40
N THR A 42 14.34 4.28 -5.35
CA THR A 42 14.83 2.92 -5.05
C THR A 42 16.00 2.92 -4.07
N ARG A 43 16.85 3.96 -4.07
CA ARG A 43 17.93 4.11 -3.09
C ARG A 43 17.43 4.18 -1.66
N PHE A 44 16.27 4.81 -1.42
CA PHE A 44 15.64 4.79 -0.08
C PHE A 44 15.25 3.38 0.31
N TYR A 45 14.52 2.63 -0.52
CA TYR A 45 14.08 1.29 -0.14
C TYR A 45 15.23 0.35 0.18
N LYS A 46 16.34 0.42 -0.57
CA LYS A 46 17.56 -0.34 -0.27
C LYS A 46 18.19 0.03 1.07
N ALA A 47 18.14 1.30 1.46
CA ALA A 47 18.69 1.75 2.73
C ALA A 47 17.80 1.39 3.94
N LEU A 48 16.50 1.17 3.74
CA LEU A 48 15.50 0.96 4.79
C LEU A 48 15.35 -0.52 5.22
N CYS A 49 16.29 -1.41 4.90
CA CYS A 49 16.18 -2.86 5.15
C CYS A 49 15.99 -3.27 6.63
N ARG A 50 16.32 -2.40 7.58
CA ARG A 50 16.15 -2.60 9.03
C ARG A 50 14.93 -1.91 9.63
N VAL A 51 14.22 -1.12 8.84
CA VAL A 51 13.04 -0.37 9.27
C VAL A 51 11.91 -1.34 9.59
N GLN A 52 11.23 -1.09 10.69
CA GLN A 52 10.09 -1.87 11.16
C GLN A 52 8.78 -1.14 10.92
N GLU A 53 8.81 0.19 10.84
CA GLU A 53 7.63 1.02 10.62
C GLU A 53 7.89 1.99 9.47
N LEU A 54 7.06 1.95 8.45
CA LEU A 54 7.21 2.77 7.26
C LEU A 54 5.89 3.49 6.95
N CYS A 55 5.95 4.80 6.83
CA CYS A 55 4.83 5.63 6.41
C CYS A 55 5.20 6.31 5.09
N LEU A 56 4.45 6.00 4.03
CA LEU A 56 4.64 6.53 2.69
C LEU A 56 3.38 7.27 2.27
N LEU A 57 3.41 8.59 2.36
CA LEU A 57 2.28 9.45 2.01
C LEU A 57 2.62 10.33 0.81
N SER A 58 1.71 10.46 -0.13
CA SER A 58 1.83 11.19 -1.39
C SER A 58 3.05 10.78 -2.22
N ASN A 59 3.34 9.48 -2.24
CA ASN A 59 4.44 8.89 -3.02
C ASN A 59 3.93 8.19 -4.30
N PRO A 60 4.73 8.16 -5.38
CA PRO A 60 4.45 7.33 -6.55
C PRO A 60 4.42 5.85 -6.19
N TYR A 61 3.46 5.12 -6.76
CA TYR A 61 3.29 3.67 -6.62
C TYR A 61 3.14 3.03 -8.02
N PRO A 62 3.61 1.80 -8.28
CA PRO A 62 4.17 0.80 -7.36
C PRO A 62 5.59 1.09 -6.88
N LEU A 63 5.85 0.66 -5.65
CA LEU A 63 7.19 0.62 -5.09
C LEU A 63 8.02 -0.48 -5.76
N THR A 64 9.30 -0.21 -5.98
CA THR A 64 10.29 -1.20 -6.45
C THR A 64 11.17 -1.63 -5.32
N ASP A 65 11.72 -2.85 -5.43
CA ASP A 65 12.62 -3.45 -4.44
C ASP A 65 11.96 -3.53 -3.05
N VAL A 66 10.64 -3.81 -3.03
CA VAL A 66 9.86 -3.97 -1.79
C VAL A 66 10.35 -5.18 -0.98
N ASP A 67 10.87 -6.20 -1.66
CA ASP A 67 11.53 -7.35 -1.08
C ASP A 67 12.73 -6.98 -0.18
N GLN A 68 13.30 -5.78 -0.32
CA GLN A 68 14.38 -5.29 0.54
C GLN A 68 13.88 -4.88 1.94
N LEU A 69 12.58 -4.66 2.11
CA LEU A 69 11.96 -4.25 3.37
C LEU A 69 11.65 -5.46 4.28
N ILE A 70 12.59 -6.40 4.40
CA ILE A 70 12.43 -7.69 5.09
C ILE A 70 12.07 -7.57 6.58
N CYS A 71 12.41 -6.44 7.23
CA CYS A 71 12.14 -6.20 8.64
C CYS A 71 10.81 -5.48 8.90
N LEU A 72 10.11 -5.06 7.85
CA LEU A 72 8.93 -4.22 7.96
C LEU A 72 7.81 -4.96 8.67
N LYS A 73 7.25 -4.33 9.70
CA LYS A 73 6.13 -4.83 10.51
C LYS A 73 4.87 -4.00 10.31
N ASN A 74 5.04 -2.68 10.18
CA ASN A 74 3.94 -1.73 10.05
C ASN A 74 4.16 -0.91 8.78
N LEU A 75 3.19 -0.96 7.86
CA LEU A 75 3.18 -0.14 6.65
C LEU A 75 1.94 0.75 6.66
N GLN A 76 2.15 2.06 6.60
CA GLN A 76 1.13 3.02 6.25
C GLN A 76 1.43 3.54 4.85
N ILE A 77 0.44 3.47 3.96
CA ILE A 77 0.60 3.88 2.57
C ILE A 77 -0.65 4.57 2.07
N ASP A 78 -0.49 5.63 1.28
CA ASP A 78 -1.57 6.20 0.51
C ASP A 78 -1.58 5.73 -0.95
N LEU A 79 -2.75 5.32 -1.44
CA LEU A 79 -2.91 4.76 -2.77
C LEU A 79 -4.06 5.43 -3.53
N SER A 80 -3.94 5.51 -4.85
CA SER A 80 -5.09 5.72 -5.72
C SER A 80 -5.87 4.41 -5.89
N VAL A 81 -7.10 4.51 -6.41
CA VAL A 81 -7.91 3.34 -6.75
C VAL A 81 -7.17 2.42 -7.72
N ASP A 82 -6.49 2.99 -8.72
CA ASP A 82 -5.74 2.26 -9.75
C ASP A 82 -4.45 1.63 -9.26
N GLU A 83 -3.86 2.19 -8.19
CA GLU A 83 -2.63 1.70 -7.57
C GLU A 83 -2.89 0.51 -6.62
N PHE A 84 -4.08 0.44 -6.02
CA PHE A 84 -4.43 -0.58 -5.04
C PHE A 84 -4.15 -2.03 -5.47
N PRO A 85 -4.44 -2.46 -6.72
CA PRO A 85 -4.23 -3.85 -7.10
C PRO A 85 -2.76 -4.29 -7.07
N TYR A 86 -1.81 -3.36 -7.23
CA TYR A 86 -0.37 -3.68 -7.12
C TYR A 86 0.07 -3.86 -5.66
N LEU A 87 -0.76 -3.53 -4.67
CA LEU A 87 -0.49 -3.79 -3.25
C LEU A 87 -0.43 -5.28 -2.94
N HIS A 88 -1.21 -6.09 -3.65
CA HIS A 88 -1.28 -7.53 -3.45
C HIS A 88 0.09 -8.20 -3.63
N GLY A 89 0.79 -7.86 -4.72
CA GLY A 89 2.14 -8.37 -5.01
C GLY A 89 3.22 -7.81 -4.06
N ALA A 90 3.03 -6.59 -3.55
CA ALA A 90 3.93 -6.01 -2.55
C ALA A 90 3.83 -6.74 -1.20
N ILE A 91 2.62 -7.03 -0.73
CA ILE A 91 2.39 -7.76 0.54
C ILE A 91 3.08 -9.13 0.53
N GLN A 92 3.04 -9.85 -0.61
CA GLN A 92 3.70 -11.16 -0.75
C GLN A 92 5.21 -11.11 -0.53
N GLN A 93 5.83 -9.96 -0.77
CA GLN A 93 7.27 -9.76 -0.63
C GLN A 93 7.67 -9.27 0.77
N LEU A 94 6.71 -9.06 1.68
CA LEU A 94 6.92 -8.49 3.01
C LEU A 94 6.66 -9.55 4.10
N PRO A 95 7.63 -10.43 4.40
CA PRO A 95 7.39 -11.62 5.23
C PRO A 95 7.01 -11.31 6.67
N ARG A 96 7.32 -10.11 7.18
CA ARG A 96 7.10 -9.72 8.59
C ARG A 96 5.99 -8.70 8.78
N LEU A 97 5.31 -8.29 7.70
CA LEU A 97 4.28 -7.26 7.76
C LEU A 97 3.08 -7.76 8.58
N GLY A 98 2.87 -7.16 9.75
CA GLY A 98 1.78 -7.48 10.67
C GLY A 98 0.60 -6.51 10.57
N VAL A 99 0.91 -5.23 10.33
CA VAL A 99 -0.03 -4.11 10.34
C VAL A 99 0.07 -3.38 9.01
N LEU A 100 -1.07 -3.21 8.34
CA LEU A 100 -1.19 -2.45 7.10
C LEU A 100 -2.28 -1.40 7.25
N ASP A 101 -1.93 -0.13 7.06
CA ASP A 101 -2.86 0.98 7.03
C ASP A 101 -2.87 1.61 5.63
N ILE A 102 -4.04 1.58 5.00
CA ILE A 102 -4.24 2.04 3.62
C ILE A 102 -5.08 3.30 3.68
N VAL A 103 -4.52 4.38 3.17
CA VAL A 103 -5.21 5.66 3.00
C VAL A 103 -5.45 5.89 1.50
N PHE A 104 -6.57 6.49 1.09
CA PHE A 104 -6.73 6.87 -0.31
C PHE A 104 -6.31 8.32 -0.57
N LYS A 105 -5.53 8.51 -1.64
CA LYS A 105 -4.96 9.81 -2.06
C LYS A 105 -5.98 10.94 -2.20
N LYS A 106 -7.26 10.62 -2.45
CA LYS A 106 -8.35 11.62 -2.51
C LYS A 106 -8.60 12.34 -1.18
N HIS A 107 -8.14 11.81 -0.04
CA HIS A 107 -8.56 12.27 1.29
C HIS A 107 -7.50 13.03 2.07
N TRP A 108 -6.21 12.82 1.81
CA TRP A 108 -5.15 13.44 2.62
C TRP A 108 -4.53 14.70 1.98
N SER A 109 -4.42 14.79 0.65
CA SER A 109 -3.89 16.00 0.01
C SER A 109 -3.94 15.99 -1.52
N ALA A 110 -4.47 17.10 -2.06
CA ALA A 110 -4.13 17.75 -3.33
C ALA A 110 -4.49 17.05 -4.65
N ARG A 111 -5.16 17.84 -5.51
CA ARG A 111 -5.55 17.55 -6.90
C ARG A 111 -4.36 17.28 -7.85
N LYS A 112 -3.14 17.07 -7.35
CA LYS A 112 -1.90 16.99 -8.14
C LYS A 112 -0.86 16.19 -7.35
N TYR A 113 -0.30 15.14 -7.96
CA TYR A 113 0.82 14.39 -7.39
C TYR A 113 2.02 15.34 -7.22
N PRO A 114 2.67 15.40 -6.04
CA PRO A 114 3.77 16.34 -5.81
C PRO A 114 4.98 16.05 -6.72
N TYR A 115 5.14 14.80 -7.13
CA TYR A 115 6.06 14.35 -8.16
C TYR A 115 5.58 13.02 -8.77
N THR A 116 6.05 12.71 -9.96
CA THR A 116 5.75 11.47 -10.69
C THR A 116 7.04 10.86 -11.25
N LEU A 117 7.04 9.56 -11.57
CA LEU A 117 8.18 8.95 -12.22
C LEU A 117 8.33 9.47 -13.66
N LEU A 118 9.54 9.41 -14.19
CA LEU A 118 9.78 9.79 -15.59
C LEU A 118 8.88 8.99 -16.55
N PRO A 119 8.46 9.60 -17.67
CA PRO A 119 7.76 8.87 -18.73
C PRO A 119 8.58 7.64 -19.18
N GLY A 120 7.94 6.47 -19.26
CA GLY A 120 8.62 5.20 -19.56
C GLY A 120 9.17 4.46 -18.34
N GLU A 121 9.31 5.12 -17.19
CA GLU A 121 9.54 4.44 -15.91
C GLU A 121 8.23 4.06 -15.22
N ASN A 122 7.08 4.62 -15.63
CA ASN A 122 5.76 4.29 -15.08
C ASN A 122 5.27 2.86 -15.38
N THR A 123 6.01 2.09 -16.17
CA THR A 123 5.73 0.66 -16.33
C THR A 123 6.01 -0.05 -15.00
N PRO A 124 5.05 -0.82 -14.46
CA PRO A 124 5.29 -1.59 -13.26
C PRO A 124 6.39 -2.61 -13.57
N ALA A 125 7.54 -2.50 -12.89
CA ALA A 125 8.51 -3.60 -12.83
C ALA A 125 7.92 -4.87 -12.20
N ILE A 126 6.71 -4.76 -11.62
CA ILE A 126 5.87 -5.86 -11.21
C ILE A 126 5.12 -6.39 -12.45
N GLU A 127 5.83 -7.08 -13.35
CA GLU A 127 5.21 -7.97 -14.35
C GLU A 127 4.53 -9.18 -13.69
N ASN A 128 4.70 -9.37 -12.37
CA ASN A 128 3.92 -10.29 -11.56
C ASN A 128 2.55 -9.70 -11.19
N ALA A 129 1.70 -9.65 -12.23
CA ALA A 129 0.25 -9.72 -12.20
C ALA A 129 -0.47 -8.98 -11.07
N VAL A 130 -1.07 -7.83 -11.41
CA VAL A 130 -2.41 -7.52 -10.86
C VAL A 130 -3.21 -8.81 -10.98
N PRO A 131 -3.59 -9.46 -9.86
CA PRO A 131 -4.29 -10.74 -9.94
C PRO A 131 -5.49 -10.57 -10.87
N SER A 132 -5.76 -11.56 -11.73
CA SER A 132 -6.91 -11.51 -12.65
C SER A 132 -8.22 -11.21 -11.91
N THR A 133 -8.28 -11.57 -10.63
CA THR A 133 -9.37 -11.25 -9.71
C THR A 133 -9.60 -9.75 -9.48
N TYR A 134 -8.62 -8.87 -9.69
CA TYR A 134 -8.85 -7.41 -9.66
C TYR A 134 -9.31 -6.85 -11.02
N ARG A 135 -9.20 -7.61 -12.12
CA ARG A 135 -9.53 -7.15 -13.49
C ARG A 135 -11.00 -7.34 -13.85
N HIS A 136 -11.69 -8.26 -13.19
CA HIS A 136 -13.11 -8.47 -13.40
C HIS A 136 -13.88 -7.77 -12.29
N GLY A 137 -14.44 -6.59 -12.58
CA GLY A 137 -15.41 -5.88 -11.72
C GLY A 137 -16.75 -6.61 -11.62
N THR A 138 -16.73 -7.94 -11.60
CA THR A 138 -17.91 -8.80 -11.62
C THR A 138 -18.16 -9.32 -10.21
N ASN A 139 -19.40 -9.11 -9.76
CA ASN A 139 -19.94 -9.30 -8.41
C ASN A 139 -19.77 -10.68 -7.74
N ILE A 140 -19.05 -11.63 -8.34
CA ILE A 140 -18.90 -12.97 -7.76
C ILE A 140 -17.51 -13.49 -8.13
N ILE A 141 -16.49 -12.97 -7.45
CA ILE A 141 -15.28 -13.78 -7.29
C ILE A 141 -15.60 -14.69 -6.14
N ASP A 142 -15.68 -15.99 -6.42
CA ASP A 142 -15.66 -16.99 -5.38
C ASP A 142 -14.27 -17.00 -4.75
N ALA A 143 -14.00 -15.99 -3.93
CA ALA A 143 -12.71 -15.74 -3.30
C ALA A 143 -12.41 -16.75 -2.18
N SER A 144 -13.09 -17.91 -2.19
CA SER A 144 -12.71 -19.16 -1.54
C SER A 144 -11.35 -19.66 -2.02
N ASP A 145 -11.02 -19.41 -3.29
CA ASP A 145 -9.86 -20.00 -3.98
C ASP A 145 -8.67 -19.05 -4.09
N LEU A 146 -8.71 -17.89 -3.42
CA LEU A 146 -7.57 -16.97 -3.44
C LEU A 146 -6.41 -17.56 -2.63
N PRO A 147 -5.22 -17.73 -3.22
CA PRO A 147 -4.06 -18.18 -2.46
C PRO A 147 -3.71 -17.16 -1.37
N PRO A 148 -3.28 -17.61 -0.18
CA PRO A 148 -2.90 -16.70 0.88
C PRO A 148 -1.69 -15.86 0.44
N ILE A 149 -1.74 -14.55 0.67
CA ILE A 149 -0.65 -13.63 0.29
C ILE A 149 0.27 -13.25 1.44
N SER A 150 -0.20 -13.38 2.68
CA SER A 150 0.61 -13.19 3.86
C SER A 150 0.03 -13.98 5.02
N THR A 151 0.92 -14.61 5.79
CA THR A 151 0.60 -15.28 7.04
C THR A 151 1.01 -14.46 8.26
N SER A 152 1.75 -13.37 8.08
CA SER A 152 2.17 -12.48 9.18
C SER A 152 1.17 -11.37 9.46
N LEU A 153 0.38 -10.99 8.45
CA LEU A 153 -0.52 -9.84 8.52
C LEU A 153 -1.78 -10.19 9.32
N TYR A 154 -1.96 -9.49 10.45
CA TYR A 154 -3.06 -9.73 11.40
C TYR A 154 -4.00 -8.53 11.55
N TYR A 155 -3.60 -7.33 11.09
CA TYR A 155 -4.40 -6.12 11.12
C TYR A 155 -4.33 -5.33 9.81
N VAL A 156 -5.50 -4.99 9.26
CA VAL A 156 -5.65 -4.07 8.12
C VAL A 156 -6.56 -2.92 8.49
N SER A 157 -6.14 -1.69 8.21
CA SER A 157 -6.98 -0.50 8.20
C SER A 157 -7.15 0.01 6.78
N ILE A 158 -8.37 0.36 6.38
CA ILE A 158 -8.69 0.89 5.04
C ILE A 158 -9.51 2.18 5.20
N ALA A 159 -8.83 3.30 5.07
CA ALA A 159 -9.37 4.63 5.27
C ALA A 159 -9.99 5.17 4.00
N HIS A 160 -11.31 5.25 4.03
CA HIS A 160 -12.19 5.96 3.11
C HIS A 160 -11.96 5.68 1.62
N SER A 161 -12.90 4.95 1.04
CA SER A 161 -12.96 4.78 -0.39
C SER A 161 -14.39 4.65 -0.86
N GLY A 162 -14.69 5.17 -2.05
CA GLY A 162 -15.99 4.99 -2.69
C GLY A 162 -16.33 3.50 -2.94
N PRO A 163 -17.55 3.21 -3.41
CA PRO A 163 -18.08 1.85 -3.56
C PRO A 163 -17.21 0.95 -4.46
N GLU A 164 -16.44 1.53 -5.40
CA GLU A 164 -15.52 0.82 -6.29
C GLU A 164 -14.42 0.02 -5.54
N MET A 165 -14.07 0.46 -4.34
CA MET A 165 -13.01 -0.17 -3.54
C MET A 165 -13.51 -1.27 -2.63
N PHE A 166 -14.82 -1.38 -2.39
CA PHE A 166 -15.40 -2.43 -1.56
C PHE A 166 -14.95 -3.82 -2.04
N HIS A 167 -15.10 -4.07 -3.34
CA HIS A 167 -14.73 -5.36 -3.93
C HIS A 167 -13.24 -5.65 -3.77
N ARG A 168 -12.39 -4.63 -4.01
CA ARG A 168 -10.92 -4.75 -3.91
C ARG A 168 -10.47 -4.99 -2.47
N ALA A 169 -11.07 -4.31 -1.50
CA ALA A 169 -10.83 -4.52 -0.08
C ALA A 169 -11.23 -5.93 0.36
N CYS A 170 -12.38 -6.43 -0.11
CA CYS A 170 -12.85 -7.78 0.14
C CYS A 170 -11.90 -8.86 -0.40
N ILE A 171 -11.36 -8.67 -1.62
CA ILE A 171 -10.33 -9.57 -2.18
C ILE A 171 -9.11 -9.61 -1.26
N LEU A 172 -8.57 -8.43 -0.88
CA LEU A 172 -7.42 -8.33 0.01
C LEU A 172 -7.67 -9.05 1.35
N ILE A 173 -8.78 -8.74 2.03
CA ILE A 173 -9.16 -9.34 3.32
C ILE A 173 -9.24 -10.87 3.23
N ARG A 174 -9.77 -11.42 2.13
CA ARG A 174 -9.88 -12.88 1.97
C ARG A 174 -8.54 -13.57 1.79
N SER A 175 -7.61 -12.94 1.07
CA SER A 175 -6.25 -13.45 0.85
C SER A 175 -5.37 -13.45 2.11
N LEU A 176 -5.89 -12.99 3.26
CA LEU A 176 -5.15 -12.87 4.52
C LEU A 176 -5.69 -13.87 5.56
N PRO A 177 -5.14 -15.10 5.63
CA PRO A 177 -5.67 -16.16 6.50
C PRO A 177 -5.58 -15.87 8.00
N ASN A 178 -4.56 -15.11 8.44
CA ASN A 178 -4.31 -14.82 9.85
C ASN A 178 -4.85 -13.44 10.29
N LEU A 179 -5.68 -12.82 9.45
CA LEU A 179 -6.29 -11.54 9.76
C LEU A 179 -7.24 -11.71 10.95
N THR A 180 -6.99 -10.96 12.02
CA THR A 180 -7.81 -10.99 13.24
C THR A 180 -8.64 -9.75 13.41
N LYS A 181 -8.22 -8.65 12.77
CA LYS A 181 -8.80 -7.33 12.97
C LYS A 181 -8.78 -6.54 11.66
N VAL A 182 -9.90 -5.90 11.35
CA VAL A 182 -10.06 -5.00 10.20
C VAL A 182 -10.66 -3.69 10.70
N ALA A 183 -10.10 -2.56 10.31
CA ALA A 183 -10.69 -1.25 10.55
C ALA A 183 -11.11 -0.63 9.21
N VAL A 184 -12.36 -0.19 9.11
CA VAL A 184 -12.93 0.35 7.87
C VAL A 184 -13.70 1.63 8.14
N HIS A 185 -13.69 2.53 7.16
CA HIS A 185 -14.50 3.73 7.19
C HIS A 185 -16.01 3.41 7.20
N GLU A 186 -16.82 4.21 7.90
CA GLU A 186 -18.27 4.02 8.07
C GLU A 186 -19.02 3.78 6.75
N SER A 187 -18.59 4.46 5.68
CA SER A 187 -19.20 4.35 4.35
C SER A 187 -19.13 2.94 3.73
N ASN A 188 -18.20 2.10 4.20
CA ASN A 188 -18.00 0.72 3.72
C ASN A 188 -18.29 -0.31 4.82
N ALA A 189 -18.69 0.13 6.02
CA ALA A 189 -18.79 -0.73 7.19
C ALA A 189 -19.86 -1.81 7.04
N LEU A 190 -21.07 -1.44 6.56
CA LEU A 190 -22.19 -2.37 6.43
C LEU A 190 -21.85 -3.53 5.49
N ASP A 191 -21.34 -3.22 4.31
CA ASP A 191 -21.02 -4.23 3.29
C ASP A 191 -19.89 -5.17 3.77
N ILE A 192 -18.88 -4.65 4.47
CA ILE A 192 -17.76 -5.45 5.00
C ILE A 192 -18.19 -6.29 6.19
N LEU A 193 -19.07 -5.76 7.06
CA LEU A 193 -19.65 -6.52 8.17
C LEU A 193 -20.51 -7.68 7.67
N GLU A 194 -21.36 -7.43 6.67
CA GLU A 194 -22.18 -8.47 6.04
C GLU A 194 -21.30 -9.54 5.38
N PHE A 195 -20.27 -9.11 4.64
CA PHE A 195 -19.29 -9.98 4.02
C PHE A 195 -18.56 -10.88 5.03
N ASN A 196 -18.13 -10.33 6.17
CA ASN A 196 -17.46 -11.07 7.24
C ASN A 196 -18.42 -12.03 7.95
N ARG A 197 -19.67 -11.59 8.20
CA ARG A 197 -20.72 -12.40 8.86
C ARG A 197 -21.07 -13.65 8.05
N ILE A 198 -21.23 -13.54 6.74
CA ILE A 198 -21.60 -14.66 5.86
C ILE A 198 -20.53 -15.77 5.86
N ARG A 199 -19.26 -15.44 6.09
CA ARG A 199 -18.12 -16.37 5.95
C ARG A 199 -17.56 -16.89 7.29
N GLY A 200 -18.13 -16.50 8.43
CA GLY A 200 -17.84 -17.09 9.74
C GLY A 200 -16.41 -16.89 10.28
N ARG A 201 -15.59 -16.03 9.67
CA ARG A 201 -14.27 -15.67 10.23
C ARG A 201 -14.51 -14.71 11.38
N GLY A 202 -14.09 -15.05 12.59
CA GLY A 202 -14.19 -14.20 13.80
C GLY A 202 -13.32 -12.94 13.78
N VAL A 203 -13.19 -12.28 12.62
CA VAL A 203 -12.45 -11.04 12.41
C VAL A 203 -13.21 -9.91 13.10
N LYS A 204 -12.54 -9.25 14.05
CA LYS A 204 -13.09 -8.06 14.69
C LYS A 204 -13.08 -6.92 13.67
N THR A 205 -14.25 -6.41 13.36
CA THR A 205 -14.40 -5.25 12.46
C THR A 205 -14.60 -4.01 13.33
N GLU A 206 -13.66 -3.07 13.24
CA GLU A 206 -13.78 -1.73 13.81
C GLU A 206 -14.26 -0.77 12.74
N VAL A 207 -15.18 0.10 13.12
CA VAL A 207 -15.72 1.13 12.25
C VAL A 207 -15.26 2.47 12.78
N TYR A 208 -14.73 3.30 11.89
CA TYR A 208 -14.40 4.69 12.19
C TYR A 208 -15.03 5.62 11.15
N GLY A 209 -15.37 6.83 11.58
CA GLY A 209 -15.98 7.88 10.78
C GLY A 209 -15.55 9.22 11.38
#